data_AF-A0A6J8DQJ8-F1
#
_entry.id   AF-A0A6J8DQJ8-F1
#
_cell.length_a   1.000
_cell.length_b   1.000
_cell.length_c   1.000
_cell.angle_alpha   90.00
_cell.angle_beta   90.00
_cell.angle_gamma   90.00
#
_symmetry.space_group_name_H-M   'P 1'
#
loop_
_entity.id
_entity.type
_entity.pdbx_description
1 polymer ?
#
loop_
_entity_poly.entity_id
_entity_poly.type
_entity_poly.pdbx_seq_one_letter_code
_entity_poly.pdbx_strand_id
1 'polypeptide(L)'
;MVSFFSGVHFSSPQVQPTIEQIDQSFGATHPGVYNSEKQLFVLNFRGLSFDFPIESKFEPKYAHGLGSLQFPNGSSPVVSRMCIYTGSSLVDTKAPPLPIICFHGNCYLDCLEVLRERNVTKGLKFLLVTEGNGPGKLIDPRKKIVERIVQFGDSSQDVISALGCPGKDILLDANTHQVKKFILHTNFPGHYNFNMYYRCECKIPVMVENTKPKLIQTGESDDEEVRVITAYSKWDSVQNYLIRPDQQPVILNRSASTNTSNPFGSTFCYGVQDLIFEVMQNQHIASVTLYRPKSSVS
;
A
#
# COMPACT_ATOMS: atom_id res chain seq x y z
N MET A 1 30.31 7.89 -0.88
CA MET A 1 29.41 8.82 -0.18
C MET A 1 29.98 9.05 1.22
N VAL A 2 30.09 10.30 1.67
CA VAL A 2 30.50 10.59 3.05
C VAL A 2 29.25 10.62 3.92
N SER A 3 29.20 9.80 4.97
CA SER A 3 28.07 9.69 5.87
C SER A 3 28.54 9.83 7.31
N PHE A 4 27.80 10.63 8.09
CA PHE A 4 28.07 10.90 9.48
C PHE A 4 26.79 10.69 10.32
N PHE A 5 26.96 10.25 11.55
CA PHE A 5 25.90 10.12 12.53
C PHE A 5 26.40 10.68 13.86
N SER A 6 25.64 11.60 14.46
CA SER A 6 26.00 12.25 15.73
C SER A 6 27.44 12.84 15.75
N GLY A 7 27.91 13.36 14.62
CA GLY A 7 29.25 13.94 14.48
C GLY A 7 30.38 12.93 14.20
N VAL A 8 30.09 11.63 14.13
CA VAL A 8 31.06 10.57 13.83
C VAL A 8 30.92 10.12 12.38
N HIS A 9 32.03 10.07 11.64
CA HIS A 9 32.06 9.48 10.30
C HIS A 9 31.98 7.95 10.39
N PHE A 10 31.00 7.35 9.72
CA PHE A 10 30.90 5.89 9.61
C PHE A 10 31.13 5.38 8.18
N SER A 11 31.11 6.28 7.19
CA SER A 11 31.47 6.00 5.80
C SER A 11 32.19 7.22 5.21
N SER A 12 33.43 7.05 4.75
CA SER A 12 34.21 8.07 4.05
C SER A 12 35.32 7.38 3.21
N PRO A 13 36.07 8.11 2.36
CA PRO A 13 37.23 7.51 1.68
C PRO A 13 38.28 6.92 2.64
N GLN A 14 38.33 7.39 3.89
CA GLN A 14 39.25 6.92 4.94
C GLN A 14 38.61 5.95 5.93
N VAL A 15 37.28 5.88 5.99
CA VAL A 15 36.51 5.09 6.97
C VAL A 15 35.57 4.15 6.21
N GLN A 16 35.85 2.85 6.27
CA GLN A 16 34.94 1.86 5.69
C GLN A 16 33.73 1.63 6.60
N PRO A 17 32.51 1.51 6.05
CA PRO A 17 31.33 1.19 6.83
C PRO A 17 31.30 -0.31 7.15
N THR A 18 32.20 -0.76 8.02
CA THR A 18 32.21 -2.14 8.52
C THR A 18 31.16 -2.34 9.61
N ILE A 19 30.84 -3.59 9.93
CA ILE A 19 29.84 -3.86 10.98
C ILE A 19 30.27 -3.31 12.35
N GLU A 20 31.57 -3.33 12.68
CA GLU A 20 32.09 -2.73 13.92
C GLU A 20 32.03 -1.21 13.88
N GLN A 21 32.32 -0.59 12.73
CA GLN A 21 32.20 0.85 12.58
C GLN A 21 30.75 1.30 12.77
N ILE A 22 29.79 0.53 12.27
CA ILE A 22 28.36 0.78 12.47
C ILE A 22 27.99 0.62 13.95
N ASP A 23 28.42 -0.47 14.60
CA ASP A 23 28.17 -0.70 16.04
C ASP A 23 28.78 0.42 16.91
N GLN A 24 30.00 0.87 16.61
CA GLN A 24 30.65 1.99 17.30
C GLN A 24 29.92 3.32 17.08
N SER A 25 29.39 3.56 15.86
CA SER A 25 28.78 4.84 15.51
C SER A 25 27.34 4.96 16.01
N PHE A 26 26.56 3.88 15.92
CA PHE A 26 25.13 3.89 16.23
C PHE A 26 24.79 3.22 17.58
N GLY A 27 25.75 2.51 18.19
CA GLY A 27 25.58 1.81 19.45
C GLY A 27 24.95 0.42 19.30
N ALA A 28 24.78 -0.24 20.44
CA ALA A 28 24.24 -1.60 20.52
C ALA A 28 22.82 -1.67 19.94
N THR A 29 22.58 -2.70 19.14
CA THR A 29 21.29 -3.01 18.52
C THR A 29 20.62 -4.22 19.17
N HIS A 30 19.35 -4.45 18.83
CA HIS A 30 18.79 -5.79 18.92
C HIS A 30 19.64 -6.77 18.09
N PRO A 31 19.68 -8.07 18.42
CA PRO A 31 20.41 -9.06 17.64
C PRO A 31 20.06 -8.94 16.15
N GLY A 32 21.08 -8.84 15.30
CA GLY A 32 20.88 -8.77 13.85
C GLY A 32 20.15 -10.01 13.33
N VAL A 33 19.41 -9.82 12.25
CA VAL A 33 18.57 -10.88 11.65
C VAL A 33 19.23 -11.35 10.37
N TYR A 34 19.48 -12.65 10.25
CA TYR A 34 19.97 -13.23 9.01
C TYR A 34 18.80 -13.59 8.08
N ASN A 35 18.88 -13.17 6.83
CA ASN A 35 17.98 -13.54 5.75
C ASN A 35 18.73 -14.50 4.82
N SER A 36 18.42 -15.79 4.93
CA SER A 36 19.05 -16.86 4.15
C SER A 36 18.71 -16.79 2.66
N GLU A 37 17.51 -16.36 2.29
CA GLU A 37 17.12 -16.22 0.87
C GLU A 37 17.98 -15.17 0.14
N LYS A 38 18.32 -14.08 0.83
CA LYS A 38 19.11 -12.98 0.29
C LYS A 38 20.60 -13.07 0.63
N GLN A 39 20.99 -14.00 1.51
CA GLN A 39 22.34 -14.08 2.08
C GLN A 39 22.76 -12.75 2.73
N LEU A 40 21.83 -12.11 3.46
CA LEU A 40 22.04 -10.80 4.10
C LEU A 40 21.88 -10.91 5.60
N PHE A 41 22.83 -10.35 6.34
CA PHE A 41 22.66 -10.07 7.77
C PHE A 41 22.23 -8.62 7.93
N VAL A 42 21.12 -8.40 8.64
CA VAL A 42 20.47 -7.09 8.77
C VAL A 42 20.58 -6.61 10.21
N LEU A 43 21.22 -5.46 10.41
CA LEU A 43 21.17 -4.72 11.66
C LEU A 43 20.03 -3.70 11.60
N ASN A 44 19.13 -3.79 12.58
CA ASN A 44 17.96 -2.92 12.67
C ASN A 44 18.14 -1.89 13.78
N PHE A 45 17.90 -0.64 13.42
CA PHE A 45 17.76 0.49 14.32
C PHE A 45 16.38 1.10 14.11
N ARG A 46 15.96 1.97 15.04
CA ARG A 46 14.69 2.67 14.89
C ARG A 46 14.78 3.66 13.73
N GLY A 47 14.05 3.36 12.65
CA GLY A 47 13.98 4.18 11.44
C GLY A 47 15.14 3.99 10.44
N LEU A 48 16.07 3.06 10.69
CA LEU A 48 17.13 2.74 9.73
C LEU A 48 17.64 1.30 9.88
N SER A 49 18.16 0.72 8.80
CA SER A 49 18.81 -0.59 8.82
C SER A 49 20.05 -0.64 7.93
N PHE A 50 20.94 -1.58 8.22
CA PHE A 50 22.13 -1.87 7.44
C PHE A 50 22.18 -3.34 7.02
N ASP A 51 22.38 -3.58 5.72
CA ASP A 51 22.50 -4.92 5.16
C ASP A 51 23.96 -5.26 4.89
N PHE A 52 24.40 -6.37 5.46
CA PHE A 52 25.74 -6.94 5.28
C PHE A 52 25.62 -8.22 4.47
N PRO A 53 26.28 -8.34 3.31
CA PRO A 53 26.29 -9.57 2.54
C PRO A 53 27.13 -10.61 3.29
N ILE A 54 26.52 -11.73 3.67
CA ILE A 54 27.22 -12.80 4.36
C ILE A 54 26.80 -14.18 3.86
N GLU A 55 27.81 -15.01 3.57
CA GLU A 55 27.63 -16.37 3.12
C GLU A 55 26.99 -17.27 4.21
N SER A 56 26.04 -18.10 3.79
CA SER A 56 25.23 -19.02 4.62
C SER A 56 26.03 -20.01 5.45
N LYS A 57 27.25 -20.36 5.04
CA LYS A 57 28.12 -21.29 5.78
C LYS A 57 28.50 -20.81 7.19
N PHE A 58 28.18 -19.57 7.54
CA PHE A 58 28.44 -18.98 8.85
C PHE A 58 27.18 -18.88 9.73
N GLU A 59 26.00 -19.30 9.24
CA GLU A 59 24.67 -19.18 9.87
C GLU A 59 24.57 -19.60 11.36
N PRO A 60 25.19 -20.71 11.83
CA PRO A 60 25.03 -21.13 13.22
C PRO A 60 25.77 -20.25 14.25
N LYS A 61 26.57 -19.24 13.83
CA LYS A 61 27.34 -18.38 14.73
C LYS A 61 26.67 -17.03 15.06
N TYR A 62 25.54 -16.68 14.44
CA TYR A 62 24.92 -15.34 14.57
C TYR A 62 24.04 -15.14 15.82
N ALA A 63 23.72 -16.20 16.57
CA ALA A 63 22.71 -16.17 17.62
C ALA A 63 23.10 -15.33 18.86
N HIS A 64 24.38 -14.99 19.04
CA HIS A 64 24.91 -14.34 20.24
C HIS A 64 25.31 -12.87 20.05
N GLY A 65 24.81 -12.21 19.00
CA GLY A 65 25.06 -10.79 18.75
C GLY A 65 26.40 -10.51 18.04
N LEU A 66 26.64 -9.24 17.77
CA LEU A 66 27.68 -8.76 16.86
C LEU A 66 29.11 -9.19 17.21
N GLY A 67 29.43 -9.30 18.50
CA GLY A 67 30.77 -9.70 18.97
C GLY A 67 31.14 -11.16 18.73
N SER A 68 30.20 -12.01 18.29
CA SER A 68 30.45 -13.45 18.04
C SER A 68 30.81 -13.78 16.58
N LEU A 69 30.84 -12.76 15.71
CA LEU A 69 31.03 -12.92 14.28
C LEU A 69 32.51 -13.05 13.93
N GLN A 70 32.91 -14.25 13.51
CA GLN A 70 34.26 -14.52 12.99
C GLN A 70 34.19 -14.74 11.49
N PHE A 71 34.70 -13.78 10.73
CA PHE A 71 34.79 -13.84 9.28
C PHE A 71 36.13 -14.46 8.85
N PRO A 72 36.17 -15.18 7.71
CA PRO A 72 37.42 -15.66 7.14
C PRO A 72 38.42 -14.51 6.99
N ASN A 73 39.68 -14.74 7.36
CA ASN A 73 40.78 -13.77 7.25
C ASN A 73 40.66 -12.53 8.15
N GLY A 74 39.69 -12.47 9.08
CA GLY A 74 39.50 -11.32 9.97
C GLY A 74 38.95 -10.06 9.28
N SER A 75 38.53 -10.16 8.01
CA SER A 75 37.90 -9.04 7.30
C SER A 75 36.44 -8.90 7.73
N SER A 76 36.11 -7.76 8.34
CA SER A 76 34.74 -7.44 8.69
C SER A 76 33.87 -7.16 7.46
N PRO A 77 32.60 -7.61 7.43
CA PRO A 77 31.70 -7.32 6.34
C PRO A 77 31.41 -5.82 6.29
N VAL A 78 31.33 -5.33 5.06
CA VAL A 78 31.05 -3.93 4.76
C VAL A 78 29.57 -3.79 4.41
N VAL A 79 28.96 -2.68 4.81
CA VAL A 79 27.58 -2.33 4.46
C VAL A 79 27.41 -2.36 2.94
N SER A 80 26.44 -3.13 2.45
CA SER A 80 26.02 -3.15 1.05
C SER A 80 24.81 -2.25 0.78
N ARG A 81 23.97 -2.04 1.79
CA ARG A 81 22.75 -1.24 1.70
C ARG A 81 22.47 -0.56 3.04
N MET A 82 22.09 0.70 2.98
CA MET A 82 21.49 1.41 4.09
C MET A 82 20.06 1.76 3.70
N CYS A 83 19.10 1.47 4.58
CA CYS A 83 17.72 1.88 4.40
C CYS A 83 17.32 2.85 5.49
N ILE A 84 16.61 3.91 5.12
CA ILE A 84 15.99 4.86 6.04
C ILE A 84 14.48 4.72 5.84
N TYR A 85 13.76 4.53 6.93
CA TYR A 85 12.32 4.24 6.90
C TYR A 85 11.60 4.87 8.10
N THR A 86 10.28 5.00 7.99
CA THR A 86 9.44 5.37 9.13
C THR A 86 9.00 4.10 9.86
N GLY A 87 8.78 4.16 11.17
CA GLY A 87 8.35 3.00 11.97
C GLY A 87 9.50 2.19 12.58
N SER A 88 9.18 0.97 13.03
CA SER A 88 10.11 0.11 13.79
C SER A 88 10.89 -0.88 12.93
N SER A 89 10.43 -1.18 11.72
CA SER A 89 11.07 -2.11 10.80
C SER A 89 10.87 -1.69 9.34
N LEU A 90 11.68 -2.23 8.44
CA LEU A 90 11.49 -2.10 7.00
C LEU A 90 10.13 -2.60 6.52
N VAL A 91 9.57 -3.60 7.20
CA VAL A 91 8.27 -4.21 6.85
C VAL A 91 7.12 -3.27 7.20
N ASP A 92 7.26 -2.52 8.30
CA ASP A 92 6.25 -1.59 8.81
C ASP A 92 6.35 -0.19 8.19
N THR A 93 7.29 0.03 7.27
CA THR A 93 7.54 1.34 6.67
C THR A 93 6.32 1.86 5.92
N LYS A 94 5.98 3.12 6.19
CA LYS A 94 4.92 3.84 5.48
C LYS A 94 5.49 5.13 4.89
N ALA A 95 4.95 5.54 3.74
CA ALA A 95 5.26 6.87 3.24
C ALA A 95 4.85 7.90 4.31
N PRO A 96 5.70 8.89 4.63
CA PRO A 96 5.32 9.94 5.58
C PRO A 96 4.11 10.69 5.03
N PRO A 97 3.20 11.16 5.90
CA PRO A 97 2.08 11.98 5.46
C PRO A 97 2.61 13.29 4.84
N LEU A 98 1.88 13.82 3.86
CA LEU A 98 2.20 15.12 3.27
C LEU A 98 2.16 16.18 4.39
N PRO A 99 3.24 16.96 4.60
CA PRO A 99 3.23 18.02 5.60
C PRO A 99 2.14 19.05 5.32
N ILE A 100 1.46 19.56 6.36
CA ILE A 100 0.31 20.47 6.21
C ILE A 100 0.71 21.75 5.47
N ILE A 101 1.93 22.25 5.70
CA ILE A 101 2.49 23.40 4.99
C ILE A 101 2.54 23.22 3.47
N CYS A 102 2.56 21.98 2.98
CA CYS A 102 2.56 21.68 1.55
C CYS A 102 1.14 21.68 0.94
N PHE A 103 0.10 21.88 1.75
CA PHE A 103 -1.27 21.82 1.26
C PHE A 103 -1.58 23.01 0.37
N HIS A 104 -1.02 24.20 0.68
CA HIS A 104 -1.21 25.43 -0.09
C HIS A 104 -2.70 25.73 -0.37
N GLY A 105 -3.57 25.55 0.63
CA GLY A 105 -5.03 25.72 0.49
C GLY A 105 -5.77 24.63 -0.30
N ASN A 106 -5.09 23.57 -0.76
CA ASN A 106 -5.72 22.46 -1.47
C ASN A 106 -6.30 21.41 -0.53
N CYS A 107 -7.29 20.67 -1.04
CA CYS A 107 -7.83 19.48 -0.39
C CYS A 107 -7.17 18.22 -0.94
N TYR A 108 -6.82 17.27 -0.07
CA TYR A 108 -6.24 15.98 -0.42
C TYR A 108 -7.09 14.85 0.14
N LEU A 109 -7.08 13.70 -0.53
CA LEU A 109 -7.72 12.50 -0.02
C LEU A 109 -6.80 11.84 1.02
N ASP A 110 -7.25 11.71 2.27
CA ASP A 110 -6.56 10.91 3.32
C ASP A 110 -6.84 9.42 3.11
N CYS A 111 -8.11 9.11 2.91
CA CYS A 111 -8.64 7.76 2.89
C CYS A 111 -10.00 7.75 2.17
N LEU A 112 -10.30 6.62 1.54
CA LEU A 112 -11.57 6.36 0.87
C LEU A 112 -12.18 5.08 1.41
N GLU A 113 -13.43 5.14 1.85
CA GLU A 113 -14.14 3.98 2.37
C GLU A 113 -15.26 3.61 1.38
N VAL A 114 -15.23 2.36 0.91
CA VAL A 114 -16.29 1.85 0.03
C VAL A 114 -17.48 1.50 0.89
N LEU A 115 -18.60 2.17 0.64
CA LEU A 115 -19.85 1.93 1.34
C LEU A 115 -20.55 0.73 0.70
N ARG A 116 -20.66 -0.37 1.46
CA ARG A 116 -21.33 -1.58 1.00
C ARG A 116 -22.35 -2.07 2.01
N GLU A 117 -23.40 -2.68 1.49
CA GLU A 117 -24.43 -3.35 2.26
C GLU A 117 -24.70 -4.71 1.61
N ARG A 118 -24.58 -5.81 2.38
CA ARG A 118 -24.78 -7.19 1.89
C ARG A 118 -24.06 -7.45 0.56
N ASN A 119 -22.76 -7.16 0.50
CA ASN A 119 -21.93 -7.31 -0.70
C ASN A 119 -22.33 -6.43 -1.91
N VAL A 120 -23.20 -5.44 -1.75
CA VAL A 120 -23.55 -4.48 -2.80
C VAL A 120 -23.00 -3.10 -2.46
N THR A 121 -22.20 -2.54 -3.37
CA THR A 121 -21.64 -1.20 -3.27
C THR A 121 -22.72 -0.15 -3.50
N LYS A 122 -22.83 0.80 -2.58
CA LYS A 122 -23.76 1.93 -2.66
C LYS A 122 -23.07 3.20 -3.12
N GLY A 123 -21.81 3.38 -2.74
CA GLY A 123 -21.06 4.60 -2.98
C GLY A 123 -19.72 4.61 -2.27
N LEU A 124 -19.14 5.79 -2.17
CA LEU A 124 -17.85 6.06 -1.58
C LEU A 124 -17.97 7.15 -0.53
N LYS A 125 -17.30 6.96 0.60
CA LYS A 125 -17.05 7.99 1.61
C LYS A 125 -15.61 8.45 1.48
N PHE A 126 -15.42 9.74 1.24
CA PHE A 126 -14.13 10.40 1.11
C PHE A 126 -13.81 11.11 2.42
N LEU A 127 -12.64 10.81 2.98
CA LEU A 127 -12.05 11.57 4.06
C LEU A 127 -11.07 12.56 3.44
N LEU A 128 -11.53 13.79 3.23
CA LEU A 128 -10.73 14.86 2.66
C LEU A 128 -10.01 15.61 3.77
N VAL A 129 -8.79 16.04 3.48
CA VAL A 129 -7.95 16.82 4.36
C VAL A 129 -7.71 18.17 3.73
N THR A 130 -7.89 19.23 4.51
CA THR A 130 -7.53 20.59 4.13
C THR A 130 -6.78 21.28 5.26
N GLU A 131 -6.02 22.31 4.90
CA GLU A 131 -5.54 23.29 5.87
C GLU A 131 -6.74 24.03 6.47
N GLY A 132 -6.76 24.19 7.80
CA GLY A 132 -7.77 24.94 8.53
C GLY A 132 -7.17 26.08 9.34
N ASN A 133 -7.83 27.23 9.31
CA ASN A 133 -7.52 28.36 10.18
C ASN A 133 -8.27 28.17 11.51
N GLY A 134 -7.54 27.91 12.60
CA GLY A 134 -8.10 27.93 13.94
C GLY A 134 -8.17 29.37 14.50
N PRO A 135 -9.10 29.67 15.43
CA PRO A 135 -9.07 30.95 16.14
C PRO A 135 -7.87 30.96 17.09
N GLY A 136 -6.85 31.76 16.78
CA GLY A 136 -5.65 31.92 17.61
C GLY A 136 -4.58 32.78 16.93
N LYS A 137 -3.88 33.60 17.72
CA LYS A 137 -2.70 34.36 17.26
C LYS A 137 -1.52 33.40 17.13
N LEU A 138 -0.92 33.37 15.95
CA LEU A 138 0.19 32.52 15.45
C LEU A 138 -0.25 31.31 14.60
N ILE A 139 0.30 31.30 13.39
CA ILE A 139 -0.03 30.50 12.21
C ILE A 139 0.56 29.10 12.41
N ASP A 140 -0.12 28.24 13.17
CA ASP A 140 0.15 26.80 13.12
C ASP A 140 -0.94 26.14 12.27
N PRO A 141 -0.63 25.71 11.03
CA PRO A 141 -1.63 25.17 10.12
C PRO A 141 -2.19 23.86 10.68
N ARG A 142 -3.49 23.84 11.00
CA ARG A 142 -4.14 22.64 11.57
C ARG A 142 -4.76 21.80 10.46
N LYS A 143 -4.60 20.48 10.57
CA LYS A 143 -5.27 19.49 9.72
C LYS A 143 -6.77 19.55 10.03
N LYS A 144 -7.59 19.89 9.03
CA LYS A 144 -9.06 19.73 9.10
C LYS A 144 -9.48 18.57 8.23
N ILE A 145 -10.25 17.64 8.80
CA ILE A 145 -10.83 16.50 8.08
C ILE A 145 -12.28 16.83 7.75
N VAL A 146 -12.67 16.56 6.50
CA VAL A 146 -14.01 16.79 5.99
C VAL A 146 -14.48 15.50 5.33
N GLU A 147 -15.62 14.98 5.79
CA GLU A 147 -16.23 13.79 5.20
C GLU A 147 -17.20 14.17 4.08
N ARG A 148 -17.12 13.46 2.96
CA ARG A 148 -18.00 13.63 1.79
C ARG A 148 -18.43 12.26 1.29
N ILE A 149 -19.64 12.17 0.78
CA ILE A 149 -20.20 10.91 0.26
C ILE A 149 -20.65 11.16 -1.18
N VAL A 150 -20.32 10.21 -2.06
CA VAL A 150 -20.85 10.13 -3.42
C VAL A 150 -21.40 8.74 -3.64
N GLN A 151 -22.62 8.63 -4.16
CA GLN A 151 -23.34 7.38 -4.36
C GLN A 151 -23.57 7.09 -5.84
N PHE A 152 -23.86 5.83 -6.15
CA PHE A 152 -24.37 5.48 -7.48
C PHE A 152 -25.73 6.14 -7.71
N GLY A 153 -25.88 6.81 -8.84
CA GLY A 153 -27.08 7.58 -9.18
C GLY A 153 -26.98 9.08 -8.89
N ASP A 154 -25.97 9.53 -8.15
CA ASP A 154 -25.71 10.97 -7.95
C ASP A 154 -25.46 11.65 -9.30
N SER A 155 -25.98 12.86 -9.48
CA SER A 155 -25.76 13.65 -10.68
C SER A 155 -24.34 14.25 -10.71
N SER A 156 -23.94 14.75 -11.88
CA SER A 156 -22.67 15.46 -12.04
C SER A 156 -22.56 16.66 -11.08
N GLN A 157 -23.68 17.35 -10.83
CA GLN A 157 -23.77 18.48 -9.93
C GLN A 157 -23.58 18.07 -8.47
N ASP A 158 -24.15 16.93 -8.06
CA ASP A 158 -23.98 16.40 -6.70
C ASP A 158 -22.52 16.03 -6.45
N VAL A 159 -21.88 15.37 -7.41
CA VAL A 159 -20.45 15.02 -7.35
C VAL A 159 -19.58 16.27 -7.23
N ILE A 160 -19.82 17.28 -8.07
CA ILE A 160 -19.07 18.55 -8.04
C ILE A 160 -19.32 19.30 -6.73
N SER A 161 -20.55 19.31 -6.21
CA SER A 161 -20.88 19.94 -4.93
C SER A 161 -20.16 19.25 -3.76
N ALA A 162 -20.06 17.92 -3.80
CA ALA A 162 -19.41 17.15 -2.75
C ALA A 162 -17.87 17.26 -2.79
N LEU A 163 -17.27 17.15 -3.98
CA LEU A 163 -15.81 16.97 -4.15
C LEU A 163 -15.10 18.17 -4.81
N GLY A 164 -15.84 19.15 -5.34
CA GLY A 164 -15.28 20.22 -6.15
C GLY A 164 -14.97 19.75 -7.57
N CYS A 165 -13.68 19.59 -7.88
CA CYS A 165 -13.24 19.06 -9.17
C CYS A 165 -12.94 17.56 -9.02
N PRO A 166 -13.88 16.66 -9.36
CA PRO A 166 -13.64 15.22 -9.24
C PRO A 166 -12.50 14.81 -10.18
N GLY A 167 -11.55 14.03 -9.66
CA GLY A 167 -10.52 13.39 -10.47
C GLY A 167 -11.10 12.42 -11.50
N LYS A 168 -10.24 11.84 -12.35
CA LYS A 168 -10.61 10.93 -13.46
C LYS A 168 -11.16 9.56 -13.04
N ASP A 169 -11.56 9.40 -11.78
CA ASP A 169 -11.85 8.12 -11.13
C ASP A 169 -13.35 7.84 -10.97
N ILE A 170 -14.21 8.79 -11.34
CA ILE A 170 -15.68 8.67 -11.33
C ILE A 170 -16.18 8.71 -12.77
N LEU A 171 -16.82 7.62 -13.21
CA LEU A 171 -17.43 7.54 -14.52
C LEU A 171 -18.92 7.89 -14.45
N LEU A 172 -19.30 8.95 -15.15
CA LEU A 172 -20.68 9.39 -15.31
C LEU A 172 -21.26 8.77 -16.59
N ASP A 173 -22.53 8.36 -16.52
CA ASP A 173 -23.28 7.91 -17.69
C ASP A 173 -23.59 9.08 -18.61
N ALA A 174 -23.35 8.93 -19.91
CA ALA A 174 -23.48 10.01 -20.88
C ALA A 174 -24.93 10.47 -21.12
N ASN A 175 -25.92 9.61 -20.86
CA ASN A 175 -27.33 9.94 -21.10
C ASN A 175 -27.98 10.53 -19.85
N THR A 176 -27.70 9.94 -18.70
CA THR A 176 -28.32 10.34 -17.43
C THR A 176 -27.49 11.35 -16.63
N HIS A 177 -26.21 11.55 -17.00
CA HIS A 177 -25.26 12.38 -16.26
C HIS A 177 -25.06 11.94 -14.80
N GLN A 178 -25.33 10.66 -14.51
CA GLN A 178 -25.28 10.08 -13.17
C GLN A 178 -24.07 9.15 -13.00
N VAL A 179 -23.61 9.00 -11.75
CA VAL A 179 -22.51 8.11 -11.39
C VAL A 179 -22.83 6.66 -11.72
N LYS A 180 -21.95 6.03 -12.52
CA LYS A 180 -22.11 4.67 -13.03
C LYS A 180 -21.00 3.71 -12.57
N LYS A 181 -19.76 4.20 -12.44
CA LYS A 181 -18.62 3.41 -11.97
C LYS A 181 -17.66 4.27 -11.16
N PHE A 182 -16.94 3.61 -10.25
CA PHE A 182 -15.78 4.16 -9.58
C PHE A 182 -14.55 3.31 -9.90
N ILE A 183 -13.40 3.93 -10.07
CA ILE A 183 -12.14 3.23 -10.36
C ILE A 183 -11.12 3.64 -9.29
N LEU A 184 -10.71 2.67 -8.47
CA LEU A 184 -9.77 2.89 -7.38
C LEU A 184 -8.38 2.43 -7.81
N HIS A 185 -7.49 3.38 -8.14
CA HIS A 185 -6.12 3.08 -8.57
C HIS A 185 -5.16 2.94 -7.39
N THR A 186 -4.40 1.86 -7.32
CA THR A 186 -3.41 1.64 -6.24
C THR A 186 -2.02 2.18 -6.57
N ASN A 187 -1.77 2.48 -7.85
CA ASN A 187 -0.55 3.11 -8.36
C ASN A 187 0.75 2.36 -7.96
N PHE A 188 0.84 1.06 -8.30
CA PHE A 188 2.07 0.29 -8.14
C PHE A 188 3.03 0.48 -9.33
N PRO A 189 4.36 0.57 -9.08
CA PRO A 189 5.36 0.50 -10.13
C PRO A 189 5.25 -0.79 -10.94
N GLY A 190 5.57 -0.72 -12.23
CA GLY A 190 5.41 -1.86 -13.15
C GLY A 190 4.00 -2.00 -13.73
N HIS A 191 3.10 -1.07 -13.46
CA HIS A 191 1.81 -0.98 -14.16
C HIS A 191 1.87 0.08 -15.26
N TYR A 192 1.14 -0.12 -16.36
CA TYR A 192 1.12 0.81 -17.50
C TYR A 192 0.73 2.24 -17.12
N ASN A 193 -0.23 2.40 -16.20
CA ASN A 193 -0.68 3.71 -15.71
C ASN A 193 0.10 4.22 -14.48
N PHE A 194 1.26 3.64 -14.15
CA PHE A 194 2.04 4.10 -13.00
C PHE A 194 2.38 5.59 -13.15
N ASN A 195 2.24 6.35 -12.07
CA ASN A 195 2.45 7.80 -12.01
C ASN A 195 1.43 8.65 -12.82
N MET A 196 0.40 8.04 -13.41
CA MET A 196 -0.72 8.79 -14.02
C MET A 196 -1.80 9.18 -12.99
N TYR A 197 -1.91 8.41 -11.92
CA TYR A 197 -2.93 8.57 -10.87
C TYR A 197 -2.27 8.58 -9.50
N TYR A 198 -2.84 9.30 -8.54
CA TYR A 198 -2.47 9.15 -7.13
C TYR A 198 -2.92 7.77 -6.63
N ARG A 199 -2.18 7.21 -5.67
CA ARG A 199 -2.62 6.00 -4.97
C ARG A 199 -3.88 6.34 -4.17
N CYS A 200 -4.94 5.59 -4.42
CA CYS A 200 -6.16 5.65 -3.65
C CYS A 200 -6.00 4.82 -2.37
N GLU A 201 -5.92 5.48 -1.22
CA GLU A 201 -5.90 4.86 0.11
C GLU A 201 -7.29 4.30 0.48
N CYS A 202 -7.72 3.27 -0.24
CA CYS A 202 -9.06 2.71 -0.14
C CYS A 202 -9.18 1.62 0.94
N LYS A 203 -10.40 1.49 1.47
CA LYS A 203 -10.86 0.38 2.32
C LYS A 203 -12.13 -0.20 1.72
N ILE A 204 -12.07 -1.44 1.27
CA ILE A 204 -13.19 -2.17 0.67
C ILE A 204 -13.61 -3.28 1.64
N PRO A 205 -14.70 -3.11 2.40
CA PRO A 205 -15.20 -4.19 3.25
C PRO A 205 -15.74 -5.32 2.36
N VAL A 206 -15.45 -6.57 2.70
CA VAL A 206 -15.93 -7.76 2.00
C VAL A 206 -16.27 -8.83 3.02
N MET A 207 -17.37 -9.54 2.79
CA MET A 207 -17.76 -10.67 3.64
C MET A 207 -16.89 -11.89 3.31
N VAL A 208 -16.44 -12.61 4.33
CA VAL A 208 -15.66 -13.85 4.17
C VAL A 208 -16.60 -15.04 3.98
N GLU A 209 -16.30 -15.89 2.99
CA GLU A 209 -16.94 -17.21 2.91
C GLU A 209 -16.21 -18.21 3.83
N ASN A 210 -16.92 -18.70 4.85
CA ASN A 210 -16.46 -19.82 5.66
C ASN A 210 -16.53 -21.11 4.84
N THR A 211 -15.42 -21.51 4.24
CA THR A 211 -15.26 -22.76 3.48
C THR A 211 -15.12 -24.02 4.36
N LYS A 212 -15.28 -23.91 5.69
CA LYS A 212 -15.30 -25.11 6.56
C LYS A 212 -16.70 -25.73 6.56
N PRO A 213 -16.84 -27.05 6.30
CA PRO A 213 -18.12 -27.72 6.48
C PRO A 213 -18.57 -27.56 7.94
N LYS A 214 -19.76 -27.00 8.17
CA LYS A 214 -20.41 -26.91 9.49
C LYS A 214 -20.70 -28.33 10.00
N LEU A 215 -19.70 -29.01 10.56
CA LEU A 215 -19.90 -30.18 11.40
C LEU A 215 -20.36 -29.68 12.77
N ILE A 216 -21.69 -29.73 12.97
CA ILE A 216 -22.44 -29.72 14.23
C ILE A 216 -21.81 -28.87 15.36
N GLN A 217 -22.35 -27.66 15.60
CA GLN A 217 -22.86 -27.29 16.93
C GLN A 217 -23.52 -25.90 17.01
N THR A 218 -24.70 -25.91 17.63
CA THR A 218 -25.28 -24.95 18.61
C THR A 218 -25.01 -23.45 18.46
N GLY A 219 -26.06 -22.71 18.06
CA GLY A 219 -26.70 -21.74 18.96
C GLY A 219 -26.00 -20.43 19.33
N GLU A 220 -24.86 -20.09 18.76
CA GLU A 220 -24.20 -18.79 18.97
C GLU A 220 -24.17 -17.98 17.67
N SER A 221 -24.43 -16.68 17.78
CA SER A 221 -24.70 -15.73 16.69
C SER A 221 -23.76 -15.87 15.48
N ASP A 222 -24.33 -15.94 14.27
CA ASP A 222 -23.59 -15.84 13.01
C ASP A 222 -22.97 -14.43 12.90
N ASP A 223 -21.84 -14.19 13.57
CA ASP A 223 -21.01 -13.01 13.33
C ASP A 223 -20.35 -13.19 11.96
N GLU A 224 -20.92 -12.56 10.94
CA GLU A 224 -20.34 -12.56 9.60
C GLU A 224 -18.96 -11.87 9.64
N GLU A 225 -17.87 -12.61 9.43
CA GLU A 225 -16.51 -12.05 9.45
C GLU A 225 -16.33 -11.09 8.26
N VAL A 226 -16.17 -9.79 8.55
CA VAL A 226 -15.86 -8.76 7.55
C VAL A 226 -14.35 -8.58 7.46
N ARG A 227 -13.79 -8.72 6.25
CA ARG A 227 -12.41 -8.33 5.94
C ARG A 227 -12.36 -7.04 5.15
N VAL A 228 -11.22 -6.35 5.22
CA VAL A 228 -11.01 -5.08 4.49
C VAL A 228 -9.88 -5.25 3.50
N ILE A 229 -10.20 -5.10 2.22
CA ILE A 229 -9.20 -5.01 1.15
C ILE A 229 -8.72 -3.56 1.08
N THR A 230 -7.41 -3.38 0.94
CA THR A 230 -6.76 -2.07 0.84
C THR A 230 -5.90 -1.97 -0.41
N ALA A 231 -5.38 -0.78 -0.70
CA ALA A 231 -4.42 -0.57 -1.79
C ALA A 231 -3.14 -1.42 -1.67
N TYR A 232 -2.85 -1.97 -0.49
CA TYR A 232 -1.67 -2.78 -0.20
C TYR A 232 -1.95 -4.28 -0.19
N SER A 233 -3.21 -4.67 -0.36
CA SER A 233 -3.59 -6.08 -0.40
C SER A 233 -3.07 -6.76 -1.67
N LYS A 234 -2.60 -8.01 -1.52
CA LYS A 234 -2.21 -8.83 -2.66
C LYS A 234 -3.34 -9.76 -3.06
N TRP A 235 -3.49 -9.96 -4.37
CA TRP A 235 -4.54 -10.78 -4.95
C TRP A 235 -4.49 -12.23 -4.47
N ASP A 236 -3.28 -12.79 -4.34
CA ASP A 236 -3.07 -14.17 -3.86
C ASP A 236 -3.64 -14.43 -2.45
N SER A 237 -3.67 -13.40 -1.62
CA SER A 237 -4.20 -13.42 -0.27
C SER A 237 -5.70 -13.14 -0.28
N VAL A 238 -6.15 -12.17 -1.07
CA VAL A 238 -7.56 -11.77 -1.22
C VAL A 238 -8.42 -12.92 -1.76
N GLN A 239 -7.95 -13.62 -2.79
CA GLN A 239 -8.70 -14.70 -3.44
C GLN A 239 -8.99 -15.90 -2.51
N ASN A 240 -8.31 -16.02 -1.37
CA ASN A 240 -8.49 -17.13 -0.44
C ASN A 240 -9.76 -17.01 0.42
N TYR A 241 -10.29 -15.80 0.57
CA TYR A 241 -11.46 -15.52 1.42
C TYR A 241 -12.58 -14.79 0.70
N LEU A 242 -12.30 -14.21 -0.47
CA LEU A 242 -13.32 -13.64 -1.34
C LEU A 242 -14.08 -14.76 -2.08
N ILE A 243 -15.36 -14.54 -2.36
CA ILE A 243 -16.16 -15.43 -3.23
C ILE A 243 -15.36 -15.69 -4.52
N ARG A 244 -15.17 -16.96 -4.86
CA ARG A 244 -14.42 -17.30 -6.07
C ARG A 244 -15.14 -16.74 -7.30
N PRO A 245 -14.42 -16.08 -8.23
CA PRO A 245 -15.00 -15.71 -9.51
C PRO A 245 -15.58 -16.96 -10.19
N ASP A 246 -16.84 -16.91 -10.61
CA ASP A 246 -17.46 -17.98 -11.42
C ASP A 246 -16.80 -18.11 -12.80
N GLN A 247 -16.06 -17.08 -13.22
CA GLN A 247 -15.46 -16.94 -14.54
C GLN A 247 -13.95 -16.80 -14.45
N GLN A 248 -13.26 -17.31 -15.48
CA GLN A 248 -11.83 -17.08 -15.66
C GLN A 248 -11.53 -15.59 -15.83
N PRO A 249 -10.34 -15.12 -15.41
CA PRO A 249 -9.97 -13.72 -15.59
C PRO A 249 -9.92 -13.34 -17.06
N VAL A 250 -10.37 -12.11 -17.35
CA VAL A 250 -10.15 -11.49 -18.66
C VAL A 250 -8.72 -10.95 -18.71
N ILE A 251 -7.98 -11.28 -19.77
CA ILE A 251 -6.63 -10.75 -19.98
C ILE A 251 -6.75 -9.37 -20.64
N LEU A 252 -6.24 -8.34 -19.96
CA LEU A 252 -6.20 -6.97 -20.48
C LEU A 252 -4.82 -6.67 -21.06
N ASN A 253 -4.78 -6.55 -22.39
CA ASN A 253 -3.60 -6.12 -23.14
C ASN A 253 -3.74 -4.65 -23.52
N ARG A 254 -2.93 -3.79 -22.91
CA ARG A 254 -2.80 -2.39 -23.33
C ARG A 254 -1.78 -2.28 -24.46
N SER A 255 -2.23 -2.49 -25.68
CA SER A 255 -1.47 -2.14 -26.89
C SER A 255 -1.51 -0.63 -27.09
N ALA A 256 -0.36 -0.01 -27.30
CA ALA A 256 -0.22 1.44 -27.44
C ALA A 256 -1.07 1.97 -28.60
N SER A 257 -1.81 3.07 -28.37
CA SER A 257 -2.39 3.86 -29.48
C SER A 257 -1.38 4.85 -30.07
N THR A 258 -0.28 5.13 -29.37
CA THR A 258 0.74 6.13 -29.75
C THR A 258 2.17 5.65 -29.46
N ASN A 259 2.75 4.78 -30.29
CA ASN A 259 4.19 4.40 -30.32
C ASN A 259 4.90 4.03 -28.99
N THR A 260 4.22 3.91 -27.85
CA THR A 260 4.78 3.55 -26.55
C THR A 260 4.38 2.12 -26.20
N SER A 261 5.13 1.13 -26.69
CA SER A 261 4.90 -0.28 -26.35
C SER A 261 4.86 -0.45 -24.82
N ASN A 262 3.78 -1.03 -24.29
CA ASN A 262 3.66 -1.36 -22.87
C ASN A 262 4.74 -2.40 -22.49
N PRO A 263 5.77 -2.03 -21.69
CA PRO A 263 6.87 -2.93 -21.39
C PRO A 263 6.55 -3.91 -20.25
N PHE A 264 5.41 -3.73 -19.57
CA PHE A 264 5.08 -4.46 -18.35
C PHE A 264 4.20 -5.70 -18.59
N GLY A 265 3.79 -5.94 -19.83
CA GLY A 265 2.92 -7.05 -20.19
C GLY A 265 1.45 -6.81 -19.82
N SER A 266 0.69 -7.90 -19.83
CA SER A 266 -0.76 -7.92 -19.59
C SER A 266 -1.11 -7.86 -18.11
N THR A 267 -2.34 -7.43 -17.82
CA THR A 267 -2.98 -7.59 -16.51
C THR A 267 -4.17 -8.55 -16.60
N PHE A 268 -4.63 -9.05 -15.47
CA PHE A 268 -5.73 -10.01 -15.36
C PHE A 268 -6.88 -9.37 -14.59
N CYS A 269 -8.07 -9.33 -15.19
CA CYS A 269 -9.27 -8.75 -14.60
C CYS A 269 -10.17 -9.85 -14.06
N TYR A 270 -10.34 -9.90 -12.74
CA TYR A 270 -11.22 -10.84 -12.05
C TYR A 270 -12.51 -10.14 -11.62
N GLY A 271 -13.65 -10.61 -12.13
CA GLY A 271 -14.97 -10.13 -11.70
C GLY A 271 -15.46 -10.89 -10.49
N VAL A 272 -15.79 -10.19 -9.40
CA VAL A 272 -16.39 -10.78 -8.19
C VAL A 272 -17.48 -9.85 -7.68
N GLN A 273 -18.71 -10.36 -7.58
CA GLN A 273 -19.87 -9.55 -7.22
C GLN A 273 -19.98 -8.33 -8.16
N ASP A 274 -19.98 -7.13 -7.59
CA ASP A 274 -20.05 -5.83 -8.24
C ASP A 274 -18.66 -5.14 -8.36
N LEU A 275 -17.60 -5.95 -8.28
CA LEU A 275 -16.20 -5.53 -8.34
C LEU A 275 -15.48 -6.17 -9.52
N ILE A 276 -14.51 -5.43 -10.06
CA ILE A 276 -13.51 -5.97 -10.99
C ILE A 276 -12.14 -5.62 -10.43
N PHE A 277 -11.36 -6.65 -10.09
CA PHE A 277 -9.98 -6.51 -9.67
C PHE A 277 -9.06 -6.65 -10.87
N GLU A 278 -8.34 -5.58 -11.21
CA GLU A 278 -7.24 -5.65 -12.16
C GLU A 278 -5.96 -6.02 -11.43
N VAL A 279 -5.34 -7.14 -11.81
CA VAL A 279 -4.22 -7.75 -11.10
C VAL A 279 -3.01 -7.86 -12.03
N MET A 280 -1.85 -7.45 -11.51
CA MET A 280 -0.56 -7.54 -12.17
C MET A 280 0.06 -8.94 -12.00
N GLN A 281 1.06 -9.28 -12.81
CA GLN A 281 1.75 -10.58 -12.74
C GLN A 281 2.41 -10.87 -11.37
N ASN A 282 2.75 -9.83 -10.61
CA ASN A 282 3.35 -9.94 -9.28
C ASN A 282 2.31 -9.94 -8.14
N GLN A 283 1.03 -10.23 -8.45
CA GLN A 283 -0.10 -10.30 -7.52
C GLN A 283 -0.49 -8.96 -6.87
N HIS A 284 0.12 -7.84 -7.25
CA HIS A 284 -0.38 -6.53 -6.86
C HIS A 284 -1.67 -6.21 -7.60
N ILE A 285 -2.66 -5.70 -6.88
CA ILE A 285 -3.90 -5.19 -7.46
C ILE A 285 -3.59 -3.80 -8.01
N ALA A 286 -3.72 -3.58 -9.31
CA ALA A 286 -3.46 -2.30 -9.98
C ALA A 286 -4.64 -1.32 -9.86
N SER A 287 -5.86 -1.86 -9.97
CA SER A 287 -7.08 -1.09 -9.77
C SER A 287 -8.24 -1.97 -9.32
N VAL A 288 -9.22 -1.36 -8.65
CA VAL A 288 -10.52 -1.98 -8.38
C VAL A 288 -11.60 -1.11 -8.99
N THR A 289 -12.36 -1.67 -9.93
CA THR A 289 -13.54 -1.00 -10.50
C THR A 289 -14.78 -1.45 -9.75
N LEU A 290 -15.51 -0.49 -9.19
CA LEU A 290 -16.82 -0.69 -8.56
C LEU A 290 -17.89 -0.29 -9.56
N TYR A 291 -18.92 -1.11 -9.75
CA TYR A 291 -20.00 -0.81 -10.67
C TYR A 291 -21.33 -1.28 -10.11
N ARG A 292 -22.43 -0.64 -10.49
CA ARG A 292 -23.76 -1.13 -10.15
C ARG A 292 -24.25 -2.08 -11.25
N PRO A 293 -24.54 -3.37 -10.96
CA PRO A 293 -25.19 -4.24 -11.92
C PRO A 293 -26.53 -3.65 -12.34
N LYS A 294 -26.93 -3.82 -13.60
CA LYS A 294 -28.31 -3.51 -13.99
C LYS A 294 -29.21 -4.44 -13.19
N SER A 295 -30.19 -3.90 -12.47
CA SER A 295 -31.26 -4.71 -11.90
C SER A 295 -31.85 -5.54 -13.03
N SER A 296 -31.86 -6.86 -12.88
CA SER A 296 -32.66 -7.72 -13.76
C SER A 296 -34.08 -7.20 -13.65
N VAL A 297 -34.61 -6.70 -14.75
CA VAL A 297 -36.03 -6.39 -14.87
C VAL A 297 -36.74 -7.73 -14.66
N SER A 298 -37.28 -7.92 -13.47
CA SER A 298 -38.23 -8.99 -13.17
C SER A 298 -39.58 -8.61 -13.75
#